data_AF-A0A0F2LPU5-F1
#
_entry.id   AF-A0A0F2LPU5-F1
#
_cell.length_a   1.000
_cell.length_b   1.000
_cell.length_c   1.000
_cell.angle_alpha   90.00
_cell.angle_beta   90.00
_cell.angle_gamma   90.00
#
_symmetry.space_group_name_H-M   'P 1'
#
loop_
_entity.id
_entity.type
_entity.pdbx_description
1 polymer ?
#
loop_
_entity_poly.entity_id
_entity_poly.type
_entity_poly.pdbx_seq_one_letter_code
_entity_poly.pdbx_strand_id
1 'polypeptide(L)'
;NPLLRDRKLLYEISSSRVLYEEKNVSDIINKDKEYVEEYTKFAKRSFSMLGIYLVYLVAIYFLYSNVTKIADAQVALYRLLVYLVYFEALYLFAFFVFRRIVRPASLSVMAPVSYKITEKGIMSSGGMSMFLHAKHLLNSNIVVNKEKRFVEIDSTQAKMPYKVRLYSNDVDKVLDFIERVKKLELKKQSSSQQ
;
A
#
# COMPACT_ATOMS: atom_id res chain seq x y z
N ASN A 1 -13.31 -14.89 2.48
CA ASN A 1 -12.63 -13.81 3.23
C ASN A 1 -11.38 -13.38 2.45
N PRO A 2 -11.36 -12.19 1.84
CA PRO A 2 -10.26 -11.73 0.97
C PRO A 2 -8.90 -11.68 1.68
N LEU A 3 -8.87 -11.32 2.97
CA LEU A 3 -7.64 -11.25 3.77
C LEU A 3 -6.92 -12.61 3.91
N LEU A 4 -7.67 -13.71 4.00
CA LEU A 4 -7.09 -15.06 4.08
C LEU A 4 -6.50 -15.50 2.74
N ARG A 5 -7.11 -15.08 1.62
CA ARG A 5 -6.62 -15.39 0.28
C ARG A 5 -5.28 -14.70 0.03
N ASP A 6 -5.17 -13.43 0.40
CA ASP A 6 -3.96 -12.65 0.17
C ASP A 6 -2.79 -13.15 1.04
N ARG A 7 -3.06 -13.60 2.28
CA ARG A 7 -2.06 -14.29 3.13
C ARG A 7 -1.57 -15.60 2.52
N LYS A 8 -2.46 -16.39 1.93
CA LYS A 8 -2.08 -17.65 1.26
C LYS A 8 -1.20 -17.38 0.03
N LEU A 9 -1.58 -16.39 -0.79
CA LEU A 9 -0.78 -15.98 -1.97
C LEU A 9 0.60 -15.44 -1.56
N LEU A 10 0.66 -14.66 -0.49
CA LEU A 10 1.92 -14.21 0.12
C LEU A 10 2.81 -15.37 0.56
N TYR A 11 2.23 -16.34 1.28
CA TYR A 11 2.95 -17.53 1.70
C TYR A 11 3.50 -18.31 0.50
N GLU A 12 2.66 -18.52 -0.53
CA GLU A 12 3.05 -19.19 -1.77
C GLU A 12 4.23 -18.51 -2.47
N ILE A 13 4.25 -17.18 -2.54
CA ILE A 13 5.37 -16.39 -3.11
C ILE A 13 6.62 -16.56 -2.22
N SER A 14 6.48 -16.37 -0.91
CA SER A 14 7.61 -16.42 0.04
C SER A 14 8.28 -17.79 0.10
N SER A 15 7.53 -18.87 -0.08
CA SER A 15 8.02 -20.25 -0.04
C SER A 15 8.55 -20.74 -1.39
N SER A 16 8.43 -19.92 -2.45
CA SER A 16 8.82 -20.32 -3.80
C SER A 16 10.27 -19.97 -4.12
N ARG A 17 10.85 -20.68 -5.10
CA ARG A 17 12.25 -20.48 -5.50
C ARG A 17 12.45 -19.05 -6.01
N VAL A 18 13.48 -18.40 -5.50
CA VAL A 18 13.93 -17.08 -5.97
C VAL A 18 14.64 -17.26 -7.30
N LEU A 19 14.17 -16.55 -8.32
CA LEU A 19 14.75 -16.51 -9.67
C LEU A 19 15.75 -15.36 -9.80
N TYR A 20 15.43 -14.22 -9.21
CA TYR A 20 16.24 -13.02 -9.26
C TYR A 20 16.02 -12.17 -8.01
N GLU A 21 17.08 -11.52 -7.53
CA GLU A 21 17.02 -10.61 -6.39
C GLU A 21 17.83 -9.37 -6.73
N GLU A 22 17.19 -8.21 -6.61
CA GLU A 22 17.84 -6.91 -6.75
C GLU A 22 17.88 -6.25 -5.37
N LYS A 23 19.11 -5.92 -4.93
CA LYS A 23 19.37 -5.32 -3.62
C LYS A 23 19.79 -3.88 -3.80
N ASN A 24 19.20 -3.01 -2.98
CA ASN A 24 19.57 -1.60 -2.85
C ASN A 24 19.59 -0.83 -4.18
N VAL A 25 18.41 -0.65 -4.78
CA VAL A 25 18.21 0.21 -5.96
C VAL A 25 17.89 1.67 -5.61
N SER A 26 18.15 2.07 -4.36
CA SER A 26 17.93 3.44 -3.86
C SER A 26 18.57 4.50 -4.75
N ASP A 27 19.79 4.25 -5.22
CA ASP A 27 20.54 5.22 -6.03
C ASP A 27 19.94 5.44 -7.41
N ILE A 28 19.27 4.43 -7.97
CA ILE A 28 18.56 4.54 -9.25
C ILE A 28 17.24 5.28 -9.04
N ILE A 29 16.52 4.94 -7.97
CA ILE A 29 15.27 5.59 -7.57
C ILE A 29 15.49 7.10 -7.34
N ASN A 30 16.56 7.47 -6.63
CA ASN A 30 16.88 8.86 -6.32
C ASN A 30 17.26 9.69 -7.55
N LYS A 31 17.68 9.05 -8.65
CA LYS A 31 17.94 9.73 -9.94
C LYS A 31 16.65 10.07 -10.68
N ASP A 32 15.54 9.40 -10.38
CA ASP A 32 14.24 9.68 -10.96
C ASP A 32 13.55 10.86 -10.24
N LYS A 33 13.80 12.07 -10.75
CA LYS A 33 13.28 13.32 -10.17
C LYS A 33 11.75 13.33 -10.07
N GLU A 34 11.05 12.77 -11.05
CA GLU A 34 9.57 12.73 -11.05
C GLU A 34 9.05 11.87 -9.90
N TYR A 35 9.63 10.67 -9.72
CA TYR A 35 9.26 9.79 -8.62
C TYR A 35 9.60 10.41 -7.26
N VAL A 36 10.76 11.06 -7.12
CA VAL A 36 11.14 11.76 -5.89
C VAL A 36 10.18 12.92 -5.59
N GLU A 37 9.75 13.68 -6.59
CA GLU A 37 8.75 14.73 -6.42
C GLU A 37 7.36 14.19 -6.01
N GLU A 38 6.90 13.10 -6.62
CA GLU A 38 5.66 12.44 -6.22
C GLU A 38 5.74 11.91 -4.79
N TYR A 39 6.84 11.23 -4.45
CA TYR A 39 7.09 10.70 -3.11
C TYR A 39 7.17 11.82 -2.06
N THR A 40 7.85 12.93 -2.36
CA THR A 40 7.93 14.08 -1.44
C THR A 40 6.60 14.79 -1.29
N LYS A 41 5.78 14.92 -2.35
CA LYS A 41 4.40 15.43 -2.24
C LYS A 41 3.55 14.52 -1.34
N PHE A 42 3.66 13.21 -1.51
CA PHE A 42 2.99 12.23 -0.66
C PHE A 42 3.47 12.33 0.80
N ALA A 43 4.78 12.41 1.03
CA ALA A 43 5.37 12.54 2.36
C ALA A 43 4.90 13.84 3.03
N LYS A 44 4.96 14.99 2.34
CA LYS A 44 4.45 16.28 2.82
C LYS A 44 2.97 16.20 3.20
N ARG A 45 2.15 15.55 2.38
CA ARG A 45 0.73 15.34 2.68
C ARG A 45 0.54 14.46 3.91
N SER A 46 1.31 13.39 4.04
CA SER A 46 1.28 12.50 5.21
C SER A 46 1.73 13.21 6.49
N PHE A 47 2.77 14.02 6.44
CA PHE A 47 3.21 14.86 7.56
C PHE A 47 2.18 15.93 7.94
N SER A 48 1.54 16.56 6.96
CA SER A 48 0.43 17.48 7.20
C SER A 48 -0.73 16.76 7.91
N MET A 49 -1.04 15.51 7.54
CA MET A 49 -2.04 14.71 8.25
C MET A 49 -1.64 14.39 9.69
N LEU A 50 -0.37 14.10 9.97
CA LEU A 50 0.12 13.92 11.34
C LEU A 50 -0.08 15.19 12.18
N GLY A 51 0.17 16.37 11.60
CA GLY A 51 -0.12 17.65 12.26
C GLY A 51 -1.60 17.83 12.58
N ILE A 52 -2.49 17.52 11.62
CA ILE A 52 -3.95 17.54 11.83
C ILE A 52 -4.36 16.55 12.94
N TYR A 53 -3.73 15.38 12.99
CA TYR A 53 -3.99 14.37 14.02
C TYR A 53 -3.57 14.85 15.41
N LEU A 54 -2.44 15.54 15.54
CA LEU A 54 -2.01 16.16 16.80
C LEU A 54 -3.00 17.23 17.27
N VAL A 55 -3.43 18.12 16.37
CA VAL A 55 -4.46 19.13 16.69
C VAL A 55 -5.77 18.45 17.09
N TYR A 56 -6.15 17.37 16.43
CA TYR A 56 -7.33 16.57 16.76
C TYR A 56 -7.24 15.96 18.17
N LEU A 57 -6.09 15.40 18.57
CA LEU A 57 -5.89 14.87 19.92
C LEU A 57 -6.02 15.96 20.99
N VAL A 58 -5.44 17.14 20.75
CA VAL A 58 -5.57 18.29 21.66
C VAL A 58 -7.03 18.74 21.76
N ALA A 59 -7.72 18.84 20.63
CA ALA A 59 -9.13 19.19 20.60
C ALA A 59 -9.99 18.19 21.37
N ILE A 60 -9.77 16.87 21.18
CA ILE A 60 -10.47 15.81 21.95
C ILE A 60 -10.21 15.96 23.43
N TYR A 61 -8.98 16.22 23.85
CA TYR A 61 -8.63 16.38 25.26
C TYR A 61 -9.42 17.53 25.92
N PHE A 62 -9.48 18.70 25.26
CA PHE A 62 -10.29 19.81 25.75
C PHE A 62 -11.78 19.50 25.71
N LEU A 63 -12.28 18.86 24.65
CA LEU A 63 -13.68 18.47 24.54
C LEU A 63 -14.06 17.49 25.65
N TYR A 64 -13.23 16.49 25.91
CA TYR A 64 -13.41 15.52 26.99
C TYR A 64 -13.45 16.21 28.35
N SER A 65 -12.54 17.16 28.62
CA SER A 65 -12.54 17.92 29.88
C SER A 65 -13.81 18.75 30.08
N ASN A 66 -14.38 19.31 29.01
CA ASN A 66 -15.64 20.06 29.10
C ASN A 66 -16.85 19.13 29.24
N VAL A 67 -16.87 18.03 28.48
CA VAL A 67 -17.95 17.04 28.52
C VAL A 67 -18.02 16.35 29.88
N THR A 68 -16.88 16.02 30.49
CA THR A 68 -16.84 15.44 31.85
C THR A 68 -17.42 16.40 32.89
N LYS A 69 -17.07 17.69 32.85
CA LYS A 69 -17.68 18.71 33.74
C LYS A 69 -19.20 18.80 33.57
N ILE A 70 -19.69 18.77 32.33
CA ILE A 70 -21.13 18.79 32.03
C ILE A 70 -21.79 17.49 32.52
N ALA A 71 -21.16 16.34 32.31
CA ALA A 71 -21.67 15.03 32.69
C ALA A 71 -21.72 14.85 34.23
N ASP A 72 -20.73 15.38 34.96
CA ASP A 72 -20.67 15.32 36.42
C ASP A 72 -21.75 16.17 37.09
N ALA A 73 -22.20 17.25 36.44
CA ALA A 73 -23.31 18.08 36.90
C ALA A 73 -24.69 17.41 36.73
N GLN A 74 -24.77 16.25 36.08
CA GLN A 74 -26.02 15.55 35.78
C GLN A 74 -26.22 14.30 36.64
N VAL A 75 -27.49 13.92 36.82
CA VAL A 75 -27.91 12.67 37.49
C VAL A 75 -27.48 11.46 36.65
N ALA A 76 -27.23 10.31 37.29
CA ALA A 76 -26.62 9.12 36.69
C ALA A 76 -27.16 8.70 35.30
N LEU A 77 -28.48 8.76 35.08
CA LEU A 77 -29.11 8.40 33.81
C LEU A 77 -28.81 9.42 32.69
N TYR A 78 -28.85 10.71 33.01
CA TYR A 78 -28.50 11.79 32.08
C TYR A 78 -27.00 11.86 31.81
N ARG A 79 -26.17 11.52 32.81
CA ARG A 79 -24.71 11.38 32.65
C ARG A 79 -24.35 10.35 31.58
N LEU A 80 -25.03 9.19 31.58
CA LEU A 80 -24.82 8.15 30.56
C LEU A 80 -25.17 8.64 29.16
N LEU A 81 -26.29 9.36 29.02
CA LEU A 81 -26.72 9.95 27.74
C LEU A 81 -25.69 10.93 27.18
N VAL A 82 -25.10 11.79 28.02
CA VAL A 82 -24.06 12.74 27.61
C VAL A 82 -22.84 12.02 27.05
N TYR A 83 -22.38 10.95 27.71
CA TYR A 83 -21.26 10.14 27.20
C TYR A 83 -21.59 9.40 25.90
N LEU A 84 -22.83 8.91 25.76
CA LEU A 84 -23.26 8.20 24.55
C LEU A 84 -23.28 9.13 23.34
N VAL A 85 -23.83 10.34 23.48
CA VAL A 85 -23.82 11.36 22.42
C VAL A 85 -22.40 11.80 22.08
N TYR A 86 -21.54 11.97 23.09
CA TYR A 86 -20.13 12.31 22.88
C TYR A 86 -19.39 11.22 22.08
N PHE A 87 -19.59 9.96 22.44
CA PHE A 87 -18.97 8.83 21.74
C PHE A 87 -19.44 8.74 20.28
N GLU A 88 -20.75 8.90 20.05
CA GLU A 88 -21.31 8.88 18.69
C GLU A 88 -20.77 10.04 17.84
N ALA A 89 -20.64 11.23 18.42
CA ALA A 89 -20.06 12.39 17.74
C ALA A 89 -18.58 12.16 17.38
N LEU A 90 -17.79 11.55 18.28
CA LEU A 90 -16.41 11.17 17.99
C LEU A 90 -16.33 10.12 16.87
N TYR A 91 -17.20 9.12 16.90
CA TYR A 91 -17.24 8.08 15.88
C TYR A 91 -17.57 8.64 14.50
N LEU A 92 -18.62 9.48 14.41
CA LEU A 92 -19.01 10.13 13.15
C LEU A 92 -17.89 11.04 12.62
N PHE A 93 -17.22 11.79 13.49
CA PHE A 93 -16.09 12.61 13.10
C PHE A 93 -14.91 11.77 12.58
N ALA A 94 -14.54 10.70 13.29
CA ALA A 94 -13.48 9.79 12.88
C ALA A 94 -13.80 9.12 11.53
N PHE A 95 -15.05 8.69 11.33
CA PHE A 95 -15.54 8.13 10.07
C PHE A 95 -15.44 9.14 8.93
N PHE A 96 -15.83 10.39 9.17
CA PHE A 96 -15.73 11.48 8.20
C PHE A 96 -14.28 11.75 7.79
N VAL A 97 -13.38 11.90 8.77
CA VAL A 97 -11.94 12.09 8.56
C VAL A 97 -11.36 10.94 7.74
N PHE A 98 -11.64 9.70 8.13
CA PHE A 98 -11.15 8.52 7.40
C PHE A 98 -11.61 8.51 5.94
N ARG A 99 -12.89 8.81 5.68
CA ARG A 99 -13.46 8.78 4.33
C ARG A 99 -12.97 9.91 3.43
N ARG A 100 -12.82 11.13 3.96
CA ARG A 100 -12.43 12.32 3.19
C ARG A 100 -10.92 12.49 3.04
N ILE A 101 -10.16 12.11 4.06
CA ILE A 101 -8.74 12.46 4.17
C ILE A 101 -7.85 11.24 3.89
N VAL A 102 -8.13 10.09 4.51
CA VAL A 102 -7.25 8.90 4.43
C VAL A 102 -7.44 8.13 3.13
N ARG A 103 -8.70 7.91 2.72
CA ARG A 103 -9.02 7.11 1.52
C ARG A 103 -8.40 7.61 0.19
N PRO A 104 -8.29 8.93 -0.08
CA PRO A 104 -7.62 9.42 -1.29
C PRO A 104 -6.08 9.53 -1.17
N ALA A 105 -5.49 9.16 -0.03
CA ALA A 105 -4.05 9.29 0.23
C ALA A 105 -3.32 7.95 0.16
N SER A 106 -3.67 7.09 -0.81
CA SER A 106 -2.83 5.95 -1.17
C SER A 106 -1.87 6.36 -2.28
N LEU A 107 -0.58 6.01 -2.15
CA LEU A 107 0.39 6.16 -3.22
C LEU A 107 -0.10 5.44 -4.48
N SER A 108 -0.24 6.18 -5.58
CA SER A 108 -0.60 5.64 -6.90
C SER A 108 0.54 4.82 -7.52
N VAL A 109 1.78 5.08 -7.10
CA VAL A 109 2.99 4.42 -7.60
C VAL A 109 3.86 3.99 -6.41
N MET A 110 4.26 2.73 -6.38
CA MET A 110 5.18 2.17 -5.40
C MET A 110 6.46 1.70 -6.07
N ALA A 111 7.61 2.12 -5.55
CA ALA A 111 8.91 1.60 -5.95
C ALA A 111 9.66 0.98 -4.76
N PRO A 112 9.75 -0.36 -4.66
CA PRO A 112 10.50 -1.00 -3.60
C PRO A 112 12.02 -0.81 -3.79
N VAL A 113 12.72 -0.50 -2.71
CA VAL A 113 14.18 -0.33 -2.68
C VAL A 113 14.94 -1.65 -2.91
N SER A 114 14.28 -2.77 -2.67
CA SER A 114 14.84 -4.10 -2.88
C SER A 114 13.69 -5.05 -3.17
N TYR A 115 13.86 -5.98 -4.10
CA TYR A 115 12.82 -6.92 -4.48
C TYR A 115 13.39 -8.26 -4.95
N LYS A 116 12.56 -9.28 -4.84
CA LYS A 116 12.82 -10.65 -5.25
C LYS A 116 11.75 -11.06 -6.26
N ILE A 117 12.18 -11.56 -7.41
CA ILE A 117 11.33 -12.22 -8.38
C ILE A 117 11.42 -13.72 -8.09
N THR A 118 10.27 -14.32 -7.81
CA THR A 118 10.12 -15.75 -7.52
C THR A 118 9.30 -16.41 -8.62
N GLU A 119 9.29 -17.73 -8.66
CA GLU A 119 8.49 -18.49 -9.64
C GLU A 119 6.98 -18.22 -9.56
N LYS A 120 6.48 -17.72 -8.43
CA LYS A 120 5.05 -17.46 -8.21
C LYS A 120 4.69 -15.96 -8.15
N GLY A 121 5.66 -15.07 -8.23
CA GLY A 121 5.39 -13.62 -8.19
C GLY A 121 6.58 -12.78 -7.78
N ILE A 122 6.32 -11.49 -7.58
CA ILE A 122 7.31 -10.48 -7.20
C ILE A 122 7.03 -10.06 -5.76
N MET A 123 8.05 -9.99 -4.92
CA MET A 123 7.93 -9.51 -3.54
C MET A 123 9.02 -8.49 -3.24
N SER A 124 8.70 -7.45 -2.47
CA SER A 124 9.69 -6.54 -1.91
C SER A 124 10.53 -7.25 -0.86
N SER A 125 11.85 -7.04 -0.87
CA SER A 125 12.79 -7.52 0.14
C SER A 125 13.35 -6.35 0.95
N GLY A 126 12.48 -5.66 1.70
CA GLY A 126 12.86 -4.57 2.61
C GLY A 126 11.99 -3.31 2.50
N GLY A 127 11.71 -2.69 3.65
CA GLY A 127 11.02 -1.40 3.77
C GLY A 127 9.52 -1.45 3.45
N MET A 128 9.17 -1.37 2.17
CA MET A 128 7.79 -1.21 1.70
C MET A 128 7.25 -2.58 1.27
N SER A 129 6.39 -3.19 2.10
CA SER A 129 5.88 -4.55 1.86
C SER A 129 4.91 -4.59 0.66
N MET A 130 5.46 -4.91 -0.50
CA MET A 130 4.73 -5.07 -1.74
C MET A 130 4.81 -6.53 -2.19
N PHE A 131 3.67 -7.08 -2.59
CA PHE A 131 3.61 -8.39 -3.22
C PHE A 131 2.74 -8.30 -4.47
N LEU A 132 3.17 -8.99 -5.51
CA LEU A 132 2.44 -9.14 -6.76
C LEU A 132 2.49 -10.59 -7.17
N HIS A 133 1.36 -11.30 -7.00
CA HIS A 133 1.24 -12.69 -7.40
C HIS A 133 1.17 -12.82 -8.94
N ALA A 134 1.71 -13.89 -9.50
CA ALA A 134 1.76 -14.12 -10.95
C ALA A 134 0.37 -14.06 -11.62
N LYS A 135 -0.69 -14.52 -10.93
CA LYS A 135 -2.10 -14.35 -11.35
C LYS A 135 -2.50 -12.91 -11.68
N HIS A 136 -2.00 -11.94 -10.93
CA HIS A 136 -2.28 -10.52 -11.18
C HIS A 136 -1.34 -9.92 -12.23
N LEU A 137 -0.13 -10.50 -12.37
CA LEU A 137 0.84 -10.15 -13.40
C LEU A 137 0.32 -10.45 -14.82
N LEU A 138 -0.45 -11.52 -15.01
CA LEU A 138 -1.00 -11.91 -16.32
C LEU A 138 -1.88 -10.82 -16.94
N ASN A 139 -2.69 -10.15 -16.11
CA ASN A 139 -3.62 -9.11 -16.54
C ASN A 139 -3.06 -7.69 -16.37
N SER A 140 -1.78 -7.56 -15.99
CA SER A 140 -1.14 -6.24 -15.82
C SER A 140 -0.44 -5.79 -17.11
N ASN A 141 -0.56 -4.51 -17.42
CA ASN A 141 0.20 -3.88 -18.50
C ASN A 141 1.64 -3.63 -18.03
N ILE A 142 2.62 -3.99 -18.84
CA ILE A 142 4.04 -3.82 -18.50
C ILE A 142 4.60 -2.75 -19.43
N VAL A 143 5.08 -1.65 -18.85
CA VAL A 143 5.73 -0.55 -19.56
C VAL A 143 7.19 -0.53 -19.18
N VAL A 144 8.07 -0.61 -20.17
CA VAL A 144 9.53 -0.61 -19.96
C VAL A 144 10.07 0.77 -20.29
N ASN A 145 10.81 1.36 -19.36
CA ASN A 145 11.55 2.60 -19.59
C ASN A 145 13.06 2.33 -19.44
N LYS A 146 13.76 2.22 -20.57
CA LYS A 146 15.21 1.94 -20.59
C LYS A 146 16.04 3.13 -20.15
N GLU A 147 15.60 4.35 -20.44
CA GLU A 147 16.32 5.58 -20.08
C GLU A 147 16.37 5.79 -18.57
N LYS A 148 15.21 5.62 -17.91
CA LYS A 148 15.07 5.77 -16.45
C LYS A 148 15.32 4.46 -15.68
N ARG A 149 15.68 3.39 -16.39
CA ARG A 149 16.07 2.08 -15.86
C ARG A 149 15.03 1.40 -14.97
N PHE A 150 13.76 1.40 -15.39
CA PHE A 150 12.69 0.74 -14.65
C PHE A 150 11.70 -0.03 -15.55
N VAL A 151 11.05 -1.01 -14.93
CA VAL A 151 9.87 -1.70 -15.46
C VAL A 151 8.66 -1.29 -14.62
N GLU A 152 7.68 -0.65 -15.22
CA GLU A 152 6.41 -0.31 -14.59
C GLU A 152 5.37 -1.41 -14.87
N ILE A 153 4.77 -1.92 -13.80
CA ILE A 153 3.69 -2.89 -13.85
C ILE A 153 2.42 -2.18 -13.41
N ASP A 154 1.55 -1.90 -14.38
CA ASP A 154 0.25 -1.29 -14.14
C ASP A 154 -0.78 -2.39 -13.85
N SER A 155 -1.08 -2.56 -12.56
CA SER A 155 -2.08 -3.53 -12.07
C SER A 155 -3.42 -2.89 -11.74
N THR A 156 -3.66 -1.63 -12.18
CA THR A 156 -4.93 -0.92 -11.92
C THR A 156 -6.15 -1.66 -12.48
N GLN A 157 -5.99 -2.38 -13.58
CA GLN A 157 -7.05 -3.23 -14.16
C GLN A 157 -7.26 -4.55 -13.39
N ALA A 158 -6.28 -4.99 -12.60
CA ALA A 158 -6.25 -6.30 -11.94
C ALA A 158 -6.61 -6.26 -10.44
N LYS A 159 -7.47 -5.30 -10.04
CA LYS A 159 -7.97 -5.06 -8.67
C LYS A 159 -6.95 -4.55 -7.64
N MET A 160 -5.77 -4.09 -8.06
CA MET A 160 -4.80 -3.47 -7.15
C MET A 160 -4.71 -1.97 -7.43
N PRO A 161 -4.89 -1.09 -6.43
CA PRO A 161 -4.99 0.36 -6.65
C PRO A 161 -3.63 1.06 -6.86
N TYR A 162 -2.57 0.30 -7.15
CA TYR A 162 -1.21 0.83 -7.22
C TYR A 162 -0.46 0.32 -8.46
N LYS A 163 0.34 1.20 -9.05
CA LYS A 163 1.34 0.89 -10.06
C LYS A 163 2.65 0.53 -9.36
N VAL A 164 3.36 -0.46 -9.88
CA VAL A 164 4.64 -0.90 -9.30
C VAL A 164 5.77 -0.54 -10.25
N ARG A 165 6.77 0.20 -9.79
CA ARG A 165 8.01 0.46 -10.55
C ARG A 165 9.16 -0.36 -9.99
N LEU A 166 9.70 -1.26 -10.80
CA LEU A 166 10.87 -2.07 -10.47
C LEU A 166 12.09 -1.44 -11.15
N TYR A 167 12.96 -0.81 -10.35
CA TYR A 167 14.22 -0.26 -10.83
C TYR A 167 15.29 -1.36 -10.85
N SER A 168 16.18 -1.35 -11.83
CA SER A 168 17.31 -2.28 -11.90
C SER A 168 18.45 -1.70 -12.69
N ASN A 169 19.66 -2.18 -12.43
CA ASN A 169 20.81 -1.90 -13.29
C ASN A 169 20.67 -2.58 -14.66
N ASP A 170 19.99 -3.72 -14.73
CA ASP A 170 19.79 -4.52 -15.94
C ASP A 170 18.29 -4.76 -16.16
N VAL A 171 17.66 -3.80 -16.83
CA VAL A 171 16.22 -3.80 -17.11
C VAL A 171 15.81 -4.97 -17.99
N ASP A 172 16.67 -5.34 -18.96
CA ASP A 172 16.38 -6.41 -19.91
C ASP A 172 16.33 -7.77 -19.19
N LYS A 173 17.25 -8.03 -18.24
CA LYS A 173 17.16 -9.22 -17.38
C LYS A 173 15.88 -9.26 -16.55
N VAL A 174 15.48 -8.14 -15.96
CA VAL A 174 14.24 -8.06 -15.15
C VAL A 174 13.02 -8.37 -16.02
N LEU A 175 12.96 -7.84 -17.23
CA LEU A 175 11.90 -8.14 -18.19
C LEU A 175 11.83 -9.63 -18.50
N ASP A 176 12.97 -10.25 -18.81
CA ASP A 176 13.06 -11.69 -19.10
C ASP A 176 12.54 -12.56 -17.94
N PHE A 177 12.89 -12.20 -16.71
CA PHE A 177 12.40 -12.91 -15.53
C PHE A 177 10.89 -12.73 -15.33
N ILE A 178 10.36 -11.52 -15.56
CA ILE A 178 8.92 -11.25 -15.48
C ILE A 178 8.16 -12.06 -16.53
N GLU A 179 8.65 -12.10 -17.77
CA GLU A 179 8.05 -12.92 -18.84
C GLU A 179 8.11 -14.41 -18.52
N ARG A 180 9.23 -14.89 -17.96
CA ARG A 180 9.38 -16.28 -17.53
C ARG A 180 8.33 -16.64 -16.48
N VAL A 181 8.09 -15.77 -15.51
CA VAL A 181 7.04 -15.96 -14.49
C VAL A 181 5.64 -15.99 -15.13
N LYS A 182 5.35 -15.11 -16.10
CA LYS A 182 4.08 -15.16 -16.87
C LYS A 182 3.91 -16.51 -17.58
N LYS A 183 4.93 -16.98 -18.29
CA LYS A 183 4.91 -18.26 -19.02
C LYS A 183 4.69 -19.44 -18.08
N LEU A 184 5.30 -19.44 -16.89
CA LEU A 184 5.10 -20.48 -15.88
C LEU A 184 3.67 -20.50 -15.33
N GLU A 185 3.05 -19.34 -15.12
CA GLU A 185 1.68 -19.26 -14.62
C GLU A 185 0.66 -19.65 -15.71
N LEU A 186 0.87 -19.25 -16.96
CA LEU A 186 0.04 -19.70 -18.10
C LEU A 186 0.04 -21.22 -18.25
N LYS A 187 1.21 -21.86 -18.15
CA LYS A 187 1.33 -23.32 -18.19
C LYS A 187 0.56 -24.01 -17.06
N LYS A 188 0.52 -23.43 -15.86
CA LYS A 188 -0.26 -23.95 -14.73
C LYS A 188 -1.76 -23.79 -14.92
N GLN A 189 -2.21 -22.71 -15.54
CA GLN A 189 -3.63 -22.51 -15.83
C GLN A 189 -4.13 -23.50 -16.91
N SER A 190 -3.32 -23.75 -17.94
CA SER A 190 -3.69 -24.74 -18.97
C SER A 190 -3.70 -26.18 -18.46
N SER A 191 -2.84 -26.52 -17.49
CA SER A 191 -2.78 -27.86 -16.89
C SER A 191 -3.73 -28.08 -15.72
N SER A 192 -4.41 -27.03 -15.24
CA SER A 192 -5.50 -27.15 -14.24
C SER A 192 -6.90 -27.10 -14.86
N GLN A 193 -7.00 -26.84 -16.17
CA GLN A 193 -8.24 -26.92 -16.95
C GLN A 193 -8.39 -28.25 -17.72
N GLN A 194 -7.39 -29.12 -17.66
CA GLN A 194 -7.45 -30.52 -18.11
C GLN A 194 -7.67 -31.42 -16.90
#